data_AF-A0A7Y5GV53-F1
#
_entry.id   AF-A0A7Y5GV53-F1
#
_cell.length_a   1.000
_cell.length_b   1.000
_cell.length_c   1.000
_cell.angle_alpha   90.00
_cell.angle_beta   90.00
_cell.angle_gamma   90.00
#
_symmetry.space_group_name_H-M   'P 1'
#
loop_
_entity.id
_entity.type
_entity.pdbx_description
1 polymer ?
#
loop_
_entity_poly.entity_id
_entity_poly.type
_entity_poly.pdbx_seq_one_letter_code
_entity_poly.pdbx_strand_id
1 'polypeptide(L)'
;MVQKLAKLADVVEQGQGIPIAVLVGVLMATLLEVCRRAMQSLLDRAAAREAGESHCCCGCEQVSRGFEAKRFICRFGRLSYRRRRWLCLKCGRTELDRGCRWELPAGRYSAEIREATERLSCRLGYGEAVDELMHLWGVGQDKSTAKRWVDRDGAKLEQHAREQAAQHWAHYRQPHSDGYAGAHRAGARENGYGVGEMDGVHVLTWKPEQQPRLKPTAGPTEATSAEPAEPVSKEVSELNLNPTRHQPDSVVSEVEGSPMGPVGRSPRVRGREVCMGMIYLQEDAVEESPGRGALLDPRYVATLNEREHFGTKKHAAAATKGVLRRTAVVSVTDGSSYLIQQNKECFWGEPLVPIIDIQQVRQHVWEAGHALHSDTTALQQWV
;
A
#
# COMPACT_ATOMS: atom_id res chain seq x y z
N MET A 1 29.10 28.52 -2.57
CA MET A 1 29.42 27.42 -1.64
C MET A 1 30.44 27.88 -0.62
N VAL A 2 31.68 28.18 -1.04
CA VAL A 2 32.74 28.75 -0.20
C VAL A 2 32.24 29.98 0.58
N GLN A 3 31.53 30.89 -0.08
CA GLN A 3 30.93 32.07 0.59
C GLN A 3 29.90 31.76 1.68
N LYS A 4 29.13 30.65 1.59
CA LYS A 4 28.12 30.31 2.61
C LYS A 4 28.78 29.70 3.84
N LEU A 5 29.77 28.84 3.65
CA LEU A 5 30.57 28.28 4.74
C LEU A 5 31.44 29.35 5.41
N ALA A 6 32.06 30.24 4.63
CA ALA A 6 32.84 31.36 5.16
C ALA A 6 31.98 32.27 6.05
N LYS A 7 30.80 32.70 5.57
CA LYS A 7 29.86 33.48 6.39
C LYS A 7 29.46 32.78 7.68
N LEU A 8 29.33 31.45 7.65
CA LEU A 8 28.94 30.69 8.82
C LEU A 8 30.10 30.53 9.81
N ALA A 9 31.33 30.38 9.31
CA ALA A 9 32.55 30.45 10.11
C ALA A 9 32.70 31.82 10.76
N ASP A 10 32.51 32.92 10.02
CA ASP A 10 32.57 34.29 10.54
C ASP A 10 31.60 34.50 11.72
N VAL A 11 30.36 34.00 11.61
CA VAL A 11 29.35 34.11 12.68
C VAL A 11 29.77 33.31 13.93
N VAL A 12 30.35 32.11 13.75
CA VAL A 12 30.87 31.29 14.85
C VAL A 12 32.08 31.95 15.51
N GLU A 13 33.02 32.49 14.72
CA GLU A 13 34.21 33.18 15.19
C GLU A 13 33.88 34.47 15.96
N GLN A 14 32.81 35.16 15.57
CA GLN A 14 32.28 36.34 16.26
C GLN A 14 31.54 36.01 17.58
N GLY A 15 31.46 34.73 17.96
CA GLY A 15 30.80 34.30 19.20
C GLY A 15 29.27 34.46 19.18
N GLN A 16 28.66 34.64 18.00
CA GLN A 16 27.21 34.72 17.89
C GLN A 16 26.60 33.32 18.00
N GLY A 17 25.60 33.16 18.87
CA GLY A 17 24.89 31.89 19.02
C GLY A 17 24.12 31.53 17.75
N ILE A 18 24.47 30.40 17.12
CA ILE A 18 23.72 29.83 15.99
C ILE A 18 22.91 28.64 16.50
N PRO A 19 21.59 28.59 16.26
CA PRO A 19 20.80 27.39 16.55
C PRO A 19 21.37 26.17 15.81
N ILE A 20 21.56 25.04 16.50
CA ILE A 20 22.13 23.81 15.92
C ILE A 20 21.37 23.40 14.65
N ALA A 21 20.04 23.54 14.63
CA ALA A 21 19.23 23.23 13.46
C ALA A 21 19.62 24.04 12.21
N VAL A 22 19.97 25.32 12.38
CA VAL A 22 20.41 26.19 11.26
C VAL A 22 21.79 25.76 10.78
N LEU A 23 22.72 25.49 11.70
CA LEU A 23 24.06 24.99 11.37
C LEU A 23 23.97 23.67 10.57
N VAL A 24 23.21 22.70 11.07
CA VAL A 24 23.00 21.40 10.40
C VAL A 24 22.37 21.60 9.02
N GLY A 25 21.35 22.46 8.91
CA GLY A 25 20.70 22.76 7.63
C GLY A 25 21.67 23.33 6.58
N VAL A 26 22.54 24.27 6.97
CA VAL A 26 23.54 24.85 6.05
C VAL A 26 24.61 23.84 5.66
N LEU A 27 25.07 23.01 6.60
CA LEU A 27 26.06 21.96 6.32
C LEU A 27 25.48 20.90 5.38
N MET A 28 24.26 20.41 5.63
CA MET A 28 23.59 19.45 4.76
C MET A 28 23.35 20.01 3.36
N ALA A 29 22.82 21.24 3.24
CA ALA A 29 22.62 21.89 1.95
C ALA A 29 23.94 22.05 1.17
N THR A 30 25.05 22.33 1.88
CA THR A 30 26.37 22.46 1.27
C THR A 30 26.91 21.11 0.80
N LEU A 31 26.80 20.07 1.63
CA LEU A 31 27.22 18.71 1.28
C LEU A 31 26.45 18.21 0.04
N LEU A 32 25.13 18.36 0.04
CA LEU A 32 24.29 17.97 -1.11
C LEU A 32 24.70 18.69 -2.38
N GLU A 33 25.00 20.00 -2.33
CA GLU A 33 25.48 20.77 -3.48
C GLU A 33 26.85 20.31 -3.98
N VAL A 34 27.79 19.97 -3.08
CA VAL A 34 29.09 19.38 -3.45
C VAL A 34 28.87 18.06 -4.17
N CYS A 35 28.11 17.14 -3.57
CA CYS A 35 27.80 15.84 -4.14
C CYS A 35 27.12 15.97 -5.51
N ARG A 36 26.17 16.89 -5.65
CA ARG A 36 25.48 17.17 -6.91
C ARG A 36 26.45 17.61 -8.01
N ARG A 37 27.35 18.57 -7.71
CA ARG A 37 28.35 19.04 -8.68
C ARG A 37 29.38 17.97 -9.03
N ALA A 38 29.84 17.21 -8.04
CA ALA A 38 30.78 16.12 -8.24
C ALA A 38 30.17 15.04 -9.15
N MET A 39 28.93 14.62 -8.86
CA MET A 39 28.21 13.63 -9.67
C MET A 39 27.96 14.14 -11.09
N GLN A 40 27.52 15.38 -11.26
CA GLN A 40 27.36 16.00 -12.57
C GLN A 40 28.68 16.01 -13.37
N SER A 41 29.79 16.41 -12.73
CA SER A 41 31.09 16.40 -13.39
C SER A 41 31.56 14.99 -13.75
N LEU A 42 31.27 13.97 -12.94
CA LEU A 42 31.61 12.58 -13.24
C LEU A 42 30.82 12.07 -14.44
N LEU A 43 29.51 12.35 -14.48
CA LEU A 43 28.65 11.98 -15.61
C LEU A 43 29.07 12.69 -16.91
N ASP A 44 29.37 13.98 -16.85
CA ASP A 44 29.84 14.73 -18.02
C ASP A 44 31.20 14.20 -18.53
N ARG A 45 32.12 13.84 -17.63
CA ARG A 45 33.40 13.22 -18.00
C ARG A 45 33.22 11.81 -18.57
N ALA A 46 32.31 11.02 -17.99
CA ALA A 46 32.00 9.69 -18.50
C ALA A 46 31.44 9.76 -19.93
N ALA A 47 30.48 10.65 -20.17
CA ALA A 47 29.91 10.85 -21.50
C ALA A 47 30.92 11.43 -22.51
N ALA A 48 31.86 12.27 -22.08
CA ALA A 48 32.94 12.76 -22.94
C ALA A 48 33.90 11.63 -23.35
N ARG A 49 34.15 10.67 -22.44
CA ARG A 49 35.01 9.49 -22.68
C ARG A 49 34.35 8.39 -23.51
N GLU A 50 33.03 8.41 -23.71
CA GLU A 50 32.33 7.55 -24.69
C GLU A 50 32.67 7.95 -26.14
N ALA A 51 33.95 8.06 -26.45
CA ALA A 51 34.47 8.16 -27.81
C ALA A 51 34.77 6.74 -28.30
N GLY A 52 34.00 6.27 -29.29
CA GLY A 52 34.20 4.94 -29.87
C GLY A 52 33.22 4.68 -31.01
N GLU A 53 33.58 3.76 -31.90
CA GLU A 53 32.69 3.23 -32.93
C GLU A 53 31.46 2.61 -32.26
N SER A 54 30.27 3.02 -32.70
CA SER A 54 29.01 2.51 -32.16
C SER A 54 28.26 1.78 -33.25
N HIS A 55 27.90 0.52 -33.03
CA HIS A 55 27.19 -0.30 -34.03
C HIS A 55 25.72 -0.44 -33.70
N CYS A 56 24.81 -0.04 -34.58
CA CYS A 56 23.37 -0.21 -34.41
C CYS A 56 22.96 -1.68 -34.37
N CYS A 57 21.76 -2.01 -33.88
CA CYS A 57 21.19 -3.36 -33.92
C CYS A 57 21.07 -3.96 -35.34
N CYS A 58 21.17 -3.14 -36.39
CA CYS A 58 21.20 -3.58 -37.79
C CYS A 58 22.62 -3.90 -38.28
N GLY A 59 23.62 -3.89 -37.39
CA GLY A 59 25.03 -4.16 -37.67
C GLY A 59 25.83 -2.99 -38.25
N CYS A 60 25.20 -1.86 -38.56
CA CYS A 60 25.88 -0.71 -39.19
C CYS A 60 26.42 0.27 -38.16
N GLU A 61 27.53 0.92 -38.49
CA GLU A 61 28.07 2.03 -37.72
C GLU A 61 27.04 3.16 -37.53
N GLN A 62 27.12 3.79 -36.36
CA GLN A 62 26.37 4.95 -35.95
C GLN A 62 27.32 6.13 -35.88
N VAL A 63 26.84 7.27 -36.34
CA VAL A 63 27.59 8.53 -36.26
C VAL A 63 27.11 9.34 -35.06
N SER A 64 28.04 9.94 -34.34
CA SER A 64 27.73 10.85 -33.25
C SER A 64 27.13 12.14 -33.82
N ARG A 65 25.92 12.51 -33.38
CA ARG A 65 25.22 13.76 -33.71
C ARG A 65 25.37 14.83 -32.62
N GLY A 66 26.40 14.69 -31.79
CA GLY A 66 26.71 15.63 -30.72
C GLY A 66 26.19 15.17 -29.37
N PHE A 67 25.92 16.14 -28.50
CA PHE A 67 25.48 15.90 -27.13
C PHE A 67 24.08 16.46 -26.89
N GLU A 68 23.29 15.73 -26.13
CA GLU A 68 21.99 16.14 -25.63
C GLU A 68 22.05 16.24 -24.11
N ALA A 69 21.41 17.24 -23.51
CA ALA A 69 21.31 17.33 -22.06
C ALA A 69 20.18 16.44 -21.55
N LYS A 70 20.46 15.57 -20.57
CA LYS A 70 19.43 14.86 -19.80
C LYS A 70 19.39 15.37 -18.38
N ARG A 71 18.17 15.57 -17.87
CA ARG A 71 17.90 16.00 -16.50
C ARG A 71 17.12 14.92 -15.75
N PHE A 72 17.51 14.70 -14.50
CA PHE A 72 16.76 13.84 -13.58
C PHE A 72 16.93 14.35 -12.14
N ILE A 73 16.10 13.84 -11.24
CA ILE A 73 16.09 14.15 -9.81
C ILE A 73 16.58 12.92 -9.06
N CYS A 74 17.54 13.11 -8.17
CA CYS A 74 18.06 12.09 -7.27
C CYS A 74 18.12 12.68 -5.85
N ARG A 75 18.65 11.91 -4.89
CA ARG A 75 18.82 12.35 -3.51
C ARG A 75 19.64 13.63 -3.34
N PHE A 76 20.56 13.93 -4.26
CA PHE A 76 21.37 15.15 -4.22
C PHE A 76 20.72 16.36 -4.92
N GLY A 77 19.45 16.26 -5.31
CA GLY A 77 18.79 17.31 -6.08
C GLY A 77 18.65 16.99 -7.56
N ARG A 78 18.42 18.05 -8.33
CA ARG A 78 18.31 18.00 -9.79
C ARG A 78 19.70 17.93 -10.42
N LEU A 79 19.94 16.84 -11.14
CA LEU A 79 21.14 16.66 -11.97
C LEU A 79 20.81 16.95 -13.43
N SER A 80 21.81 17.48 -14.13
CA SER A 80 21.81 17.61 -15.58
C SER A 80 23.15 17.10 -16.06
N TYR A 81 23.19 16.18 -17.00
CA TYR A 81 24.44 15.76 -17.63
C TYR A 81 24.27 15.73 -19.15
N ARG A 82 25.38 15.79 -19.86
CA ARG A 82 25.42 15.68 -21.31
C ARG A 82 25.59 14.21 -21.67
N ARG A 83 24.75 13.72 -22.58
CA ARG A 83 24.84 12.37 -23.14
C ARG A 83 25.06 12.45 -24.64
N ARG A 84 25.80 11.51 -25.21
CA ARG A 84 26.05 11.47 -26.65
C ARG A 84 24.83 10.92 -27.38
N ARG A 85 24.48 11.54 -28.51
CA ARG A 85 23.41 11.07 -29.39
C ARG A 85 24.00 10.35 -30.60
N TRP A 86 23.68 9.07 -30.73
CA TRP A 86 24.12 8.23 -31.83
C TRP A 86 23.01 8.06 -32.86
N LEU A 87 23.32 8.20 -34.15
CA LEU A 87 22.38 7.98 -35.25
C LEU A 87 22.91 6.92 -36.21
N CYS A 88 22.13 5.88 -36.44
CA CYS A 88 22.41 4.95 -37.53
C CYS A 88 21.97 5.55 -38.87
N LEU A 89 22.89 5.71 -39.82
CA LEU A 89 22.56 6.26 -41.15
C LEU A 89 21.75 5.29 -42.03
N LYS A 90 21.77 3.99 -41.73
CA LYS A 90 21.02 2.97 -42.50
C LYS A 90 19.56 2.84 -42.07
N CYS A 91 19.31 2.67 -40.77
CA CYS A 91 17.94 2.44 -40.26
C CYS A 91 17.31 3.67 -39.60
N GLY A 92 18.05 4.78 -39.45
CA GLY A 92 17.57 6.02 -38.82
C GLY A 92 17.41 5.95 -37.29
N ARG A 93 17.68 4.80 -36.66
CA ARG A 93 17.53 4.64 -35.20
C ARG A 93 18.50 5.56 -34.46
N THR A 94 17.96 6.30 -33.51
CA THR A 94 18.74 7.10 -32.56
C THR A 94 18.92 6.31 -31.26
N GLU A 95 20.13 6.34 -30.71
CA GLU A 95 20.46 5.73 -29.43
C GLU A 95 21.09 6.78 -28.50
N LEU A 96 20.69 6.72 -27.23
CA LEU A 96 21.08 7.64 -26.17
C LEU A 96 21.59 6.80 -24.99
N ASP A 97 22.62 7.26 -24.29
CA ASP A 97 23.14 6.62 -23.07
C ASP A 97 23.54 5.16 -23.28
N ARG A 98 24.32 4.90 -24.32
CA ARG A 98 24.66 3.54 -24.75
C ARG A 98 25.37 2.79 -23.64
N GLY A 99 24.71 1.78 -23.07
CA GLY A 99 25.33 0.94 -22.05
C GLY A 99 25.84 1.74 -20.86
N CYS A 100 25.10 2.77 -20.43
CA CYS A 100 25.43 3.47 -19.20
C CYS A 100 25.49 2.44 -18.06
N ARG A 101 26.70 1.97 -17.75
CA ARG A 101 27.03 1.09 -16.60
C ARG A 101 26.49 1.64 -15.27
N TRP A 102 26.12 2.91 -15.28
CA TRP A 102 25.63 3.71 -14.18
C TRP A 102 24.13 3.59 -13.94
N GLU A 103 23.42 2.72 -14.69
CA GLU A 103 21.97 2.45 -14.53
C GLU A 103 21.13 3.73 -14.41
N LEU A 104 21.42 4.70 -15.29
CA LEU A 104 20.79 6.01 -15.23
C LEU A 104 19.27 5.92 -15.43
N PRO A 105 18.50 6.77 -14.74
CA PRO A 105 17.04 6.67 -14.80
C PRO A 105 16.52 6.92 -16.22
N ALA A 106 15.66 6.02 -16.68
CA ALA A 106 14.91 6.22 -17.92
C ALA A 106 14.03 7.48 -17.83
N GLY A 107 13.44 7.74 -16.65
CA GLY A 107 12.53 8.85 -16.39
C GLY A 107 13.17 10.07 -15.70
N ARG A 108 12.29 10.90 -15.09
CA ARG A 108 12.66 12.15 -14.40
C ARG A 108 13.27 11.93 -13.01
N TYR A 109 13.08 10.78 -12.40
CA TYR A 109 13.49 10.49 -11.02
C TYR A 109 14.36 9.23 -10.99
N SER A 110 15.34 9.20 -10.08
CA SER A 110 16.13 8.00 -9.81
C SER A 110 15.28 6.91 -9.14
N ALA A 111 15.78 5.67 -9.19
CA ALA A 111 15.14 4.54 -8.51
C ALA A 111 15.04 4.78 -6.98
N GLU A 112 16.07 5.36 -6.37
CA GLU A 112 16.10 5.67 -4.92
C GLU A 112 14.96 6.61 -4.50
N ILE A 113 14.64 7.66 -5.29
CA ILE A 113 13.51 8.56 -4.97
C ILE A 113 12.19 7.81 -5.02
N ARG A 114 12.00 6.95 -6.04
CA ARG A 114 10.81 6.13 -6.17
C ARG A 114 10.66 5.17 -5.01
N GLU A 115 11.71 4.43 -4.69
CA GLU A 115 11.71 3.46 -3.59
C GLU A 115 11.41 4.14 -2.24
N ALA A 116 12.03 5.27 -1.95
CA ALA A 116 11.78 6.00 -0.72
C ALA A 116 10.33 6.51 -0.64
N THR A 117 9.78 6.97 -1.77
CA THR A 117 8.36 7.37 -1.87
C THR A 117 7.43 6.20 -1.59
N GLU A 118 7.69 5.04 -2.20
CA GLU A 118 6.89 3.83 -2.03
C GLU A 118 6.93 3.37 -0.56
N ARG A 119 8.12 3.32 0.05
CA ARG A 119 8.28 2.96 1.47
C ARG A 119 7.56 3.91 2.43
N LEU A 120 7.67 5.22 2.22
CA LEU A 120 6.98 6.21 3.06
C LEU A 120 5.46 6.14 2.87
N SER A 121 4.99 5.91 1.65
CA SER A 121 3.57 5.79 1.34
C SER A 121 2.91 4.54 1.95
N CYS A 122 3.70 3.58 2.46
CA CYS A 122 3.16 2.46 3.24
C CYS A 122 2.72 2.87 4.66
N ARG A 123 3.18 4.04 5.15
CA ARG A 123 2.91 4.51 6.53
C ARG A 123 2.20 5.86 6.56
N LEU A 124 2.38 6.66 5.52
CA LEU A 124 1.91 8.04 5.42
C LEU A 124 1.01 8.20 4.20
N GLY A 125 0.14 9.22 4.20
CA GLY A 125 -0.56 9.63 2.99
C GLY A 125 0.42 10.13 1.93
N TYR A 126 0.05 10.07 0.65
CA TYR A 126 0.95 10.45 -0.46
C TYR A 126 1.50 11.88 -0.37
N GLY A 127 0.72 12.81 0.21
CA GLY A 127 1.18 14.19 0.42
C GLY A 127 2.26 14.26 1.49
N GLU A 128 1.98 13.65 2.65
CA GLU A 128 2.91 13.57 3.78
C GLU A 128 4.20 12.85 3.40
N ALA A 129 4.13 11.76 2.61
CA ALA A 129 5.31 11.08 2.10
C ALA A 129 6.18 11.96 1.19
N VAL A 130 5.56 12.83 0.38
CA VAL A 130 6.26 13.81 -0.46
C VAL A 130 6.89 14.90 0.40
N ASP A 131 6.14 15.43 1.38
CA ASP A 131 6.60 16.48 2.26
C ASP A 131 7.78 16.00 3.13
N GLU A 132 7.73 14.75 3.59
CA GLU A 132 8.81 14.11 4.35
C GLU A 132 10.08 13.95 3.50
N LEU A 133 9.97 13.53 2.24
CA LEU A 133 11.13 13.48 1.33
C LEU A 133 11.69 14.87 1.05
N MET A 134 10.81 15.87 0.88
CA MET A 134 11.23 17.25 0.70
C MET A 134 11.95 17.78 1.96
N HIS A 135 11.47 17.42 3.15
CA HIS A 135 12.08 17.79 4.42
C HIS A 135 13.47 17.14 4.60
N LEU A 136 13.55 15.81 4.42
CA LEU A 136 14.77 15.05 4.67
C LEU A 136 15.84 15.26 3.59
N TRP A 137 15.43 15.30 2.31
CA TRP A 137 16.36 15.26 1.18
C TRP A 137 16.35 16.54 0.35
N GLY A 138 15.46 17.50 0.64
CA GLY A 138 15.30 18.70 -0.19
C GLY A 138 14.77 18.41 -1.59
N VAL A 139 14.23 17.21 -1.81
CA VAL A 139 13.68 16.75 -3.09
C VAL A 139 12.40 15.98 -2.89
N GLY A 140 11.42 16.27 -3.73
CA GLY A 140 10.17 15.52 -3.79
C GLY A 140 9.59 15.54 -5.19
N GLN A 141 8.87 14.48 -5.53
CA GLN A 141 7.91 14.48 -6.63
C GLN A 141 6.63 15.19 -6.22
N ASP A 142 5.74 15.44 -7.18
CA ASP A 142 4.38 15.85 -6.84
C ASP A 142 3.55 14.65 -6.31
N LYS A 143 2.53 14.96 -5.51
CA LYS A 143 1.59 13.98 -4.94
C LYS A 143 0.98 13.03 -5.98
N SER A 144 0.68 13.52 -7.19
CA SER A 144 0.08 12.70 -8.25
C SER A 144 1.07 11.68 -8.82
N THR A 145 2.35 12.05 -8.89
CA THR A 145 3.43 11.15 -9.28
C THR A 145 3.66 10.07 -8.23
N ALA A 146 3.68 10.43 -6.94
CA ALA A 146 3.77 9.46 -5.85
C ALA A 146 2.62 8.43 -5.91
N LYS A 147 1.37 8.92 -6.01
CA LYS A 147 0.19 8.07 -6.16
C LYS A 147 0.31 7.13 -7.36
N ARG A 148 0.68 7.64 -8.55
CA ARG A 148 0.82 6.81 -9.75
C ARG A 148 1.85 5.70 -9.62
N TRP A 149 2.96 5.95 -8.91
CA TRP A 149 3.97 4.91 -8.67
C TRP A 149 3.43 3.83 -7.76
N VAL A 150 2.88 4.21 -6.61
CA VAL A 150 2.31 3.27 -5.64
C VAL A 150 1.18 2.45 -6.26
N ASP A 151 0.27 3.08 -7.01
CA ASP A 151 -0.83 2.38 -7.69
C ASP A 151 -0.31 1.38 -8.72
N ARG A 152 0.64 1.78 -9.57
CA ARG A 152 1.22 0.90 -10.60
C ARG A 152 1.94 -0.28 -9.98
N ASP A 153 2.73 -0.03 -8.95
CA ASP A 153 3.55 -1.05 -8.31
C ASP A 153 2.68 -1.98 -7.46
N GLY A 154 1.67 -1.44 -6.77
CA GLY A 154 0.62 -2.21 -6.11
C GLY A 154 -0.16 -3.09 -7.09
N ALA A 155 -0.52 -2.57 -8.27
CA ALA A 155 -1.21 -3.34 -9.30
C ALA A 155 -0.34 -4.49 -9.84
N LYS A 156 0.97 -4.28 -10.01
CA LYS A 156 1.91 -5.34 -10.39
C LYS A 156 2.01 -6.42 -9.31
N LEU A 157 2.10 -6.03 -8.04
CA LEU A 157 2.12 -6.96 -6.91
C LEU A 157 0.81 -7.76 -6.84
N GLU A 158 -0.34 -7.10 -7.03
CA GLU A 158 -1.63 -7.77 -7.03
C GLU A 158 -1.75 -8.74 -8.23
N GLN A 159 -1.33 -8.33 -9.42
CA GLN A 159 -1.30 -9.21 -10.58
C GLN A 159 -0.41 -10.43 -10.33
N HIS A 160 0.79 -10.23 -9.79
CA HIS A 160 1.69 -11.33 -9.47
C HIS A 160 1.06 -12.29 -8.43
N ALA A 161 0.41 -11.74 -7.40
CA ALA A 161 -0.33 -12.55 -6.42
C ALA A 161 -1.48 -13.33 -7.07
N ARG A 162 -2.20 -12.75 -8.03
CA ARG A 162 -3.26 -13.44 -8.80
C ARG A 162 -2.70 -14.55 -9.68
N GLU A 163 -1.58 -14.30 -10.37
CA GLU A 163 -0.90 -15.30 -11.20
C GLU A 163 -0.41 -16.48 -10.36
N GLN A 164 0.24 -16.21 -9.22
CA GLN A 164 0.63 -17.23 -8.26
C GLN A 164 -0.59 -18.02 -7.74
N ALA A 165 -1.68 -17.32 -7.40
CA ALA A 165 -2.91 -17.96 -6.97
C ALA A 165 -3.53 -18.84 -8.06
N ALA A 166 -3.53 -18.39 -9.32
CA ALA A 166 -4.05 -19.14 -10.45
C ALA A 166 -3.19 -20.36 -10.79
N GLN A 167 -1.87 -20.23 -10.76
CA GLN A 167 -0.93 -21.36 -10.93
C GLN A 167 -1.16 -22.42 -9.84
N HIS A 168 -1.28 -21.96 -8.60
CA HIS A 168 -1.56 -22.83 -7.47
C HIS A 168 -2.92 -23.53 -7.63
N TRP A 169 -3.97 -22.79 -7.99
CA TRP A 169 -5.29 -23.38 -8.26
C TRP A 169 -5.27 -24.36 -9.45
N ALA A 170 -4.56 -24.05 -10.53
CA ALA A 170 -4.47 -24.95 -11.69
C ALA A 170 -3.84 -26.30 -11.31
N HIS A 171 -2.85 -26.29 -10.41
CA HIS A 171 -2.29 -27.52 -9.84
C HIS A 171 -3.34 -28.31 -9.04
N TYR A 172 -4.17 -27.63 -8.25
CA TYR A 172 -5.23 -28.25 -7.44
C TYR A 172 -6.43 -28.75 -8.24
N ARG A 173 -6.74 -28.12 -9.38
CA ARG A 173 -7.90 -28.42 -10.21
C ARG A 173 -7.65 -29.54 -11.22
N GLN A 174 -6.43 -30.07 -11.31
CA GLN A 174 -6.19 -31.30 -12.07
C GLN A 174 -7.07 -32.39 -11.47
N PRO A 175 -7.92 -33.07 -12.28
CA PRO A 175 -8.78 -34.12 -11.77
C PRO A 175 -7.90 -35.22 -11.19
N HIS A 176 -7.76 -35.22 -9.86
CA HIS A 176 -7.42 -36.43 -9.14
C HIS A 176 -8.58 -37.36 -9.43
N SER A 177 -8.33 -38.38 -10.25
CA SER A 177 -9.29 -39.43 -10.56
C SER A 177 -10.05 -39.81 -9.29
N ASP A 178 -11.38 -39.89 -9.38
CA ASP A 178 -12.37 -39.90 -8.30
C ASP A 178 -12.21 -41.02 -7.23
N GLY A 179 -11.12 -41.78 -7.23
CA GLY A 179 -10.76 -42.74 -6.19
C GLY A 179 -9.49 -42.42 -5.37
N TYR A 180 -8.81 -41.29 -5.60
CA TYR A 180 -7.42 -41.10 -5.15
C TYR A 180 -7.14 -39.92 -4.20
N ALA A 181 -8.14 -39.13 -3.79
CA ALA A 181 -7.91 -37.87 -3.06
C ALA A 181 -7.46 -38.03 -1.59
N GLY A 182 -7.84 -39.11 -0.92
CA GLY A 182 -7.53 -39.31 0.51
C GLY A 182 -6.27 -40.14 0.80
N ALA A 183 -6.01 -41.19 0.02
CA ALA A 183 -5.03 -42.22 0.38
C ALA A 183 -3.56 -41.84 0.10
N HIS A 184 -3.29 -41.10 -0.98
CA HIS A 184 -1.92 -40.70 -1.31
C HIS A 184 -1.40 -39.47 -0.53
N ARG A 185 -2.28 -38.70 0.12
CA ARG A 185 -1.88 -37.53 0.93
C ARG A 185 -1.44 -37.89 2.35
N ALA A 186 -1.82 -39.06 2.86
CA ALA A 186 -1.45 -39.50 4.19
C ALA A 186 0.05 -39.86 4.31
N GLY A 187 0.71 -40.25 3.22
CA GLY A 187 2.08 -40.77 3.25
C GLY A 187 3.22 -39.74 3.30
N ALA A 188 2.92 -38.44 3.09
CA ALA A 188 3.95 -37.40 2.98
C ALA A 188 3.57 -36.07 3.66
N ARG A 189 2.62 -36.08 4.61
CA ARG A 189 2.29 -34.90 5.41
C ARG A 189 3.35 -34.68 6.49
N GLU A 190 3.74 -33.43 6.66
CA GLU A 190 4.62 -33.04 7.75
C GLU A 190 3.79 -32.93 9.04
N ASN A 191 4.34 -33.43 10.16
CA ASN A 191 3.71 -33.28 11.47
C ASN A 191 3.58 -31.78 11.83
N GLY A 192 2.38 -31.37 12.25
CA GLY A 192 2.06 -30.00 12.65
C GLY A 192 0.73 -29.54 12.06
N TYR A 193 0.28 -28.34 12.45
CA TYR A 193 -0.90 -27.72 11.86
C TYR A 193 -0.57 -26.36 11.22
N GLY A 194 -1.30 -26.02 10.17
CA GLY A 194 -1.33 -24.64 9.65
C GLY A 194 -2.60 -23.94 10.12
N VAL A 195 -2.52 -22.66 10.44
CA VAL A 195 -3.65 -21.86 10.90
C VAL A 195 -4.04 -20.82 9.86
N GLY A 196 -5.34 -20.68 9.62
CA GLY A 196 -5.94 -19.58 8.88
C GLY A 196 -7.00 -18.87 9.73
N GLU A 197 -6.68 -17.66 10.19
CA GLU A 197 -7.61 -16.78 10.90
C GLU A 197 -8.28 -15.82 9.93
N MET A 198 -9.54 -15.48 10.20
CA MET A 198 -10.33 -14.54 9.41
C MET A 198 -11.03 -13.53 10.30
N ASP A 199 -10.93 -12.26 9.90
CA ASP A 199 -11.68 -11.18 10.51
C ASP A 199 -12.23 -10.23 9.43
N GLY A 200 -13.50 -9.87 9.57
CA GLY A 200 -14.16 -8.87 8.74
C GLY A 200 -14.03 -7.49 9.36
N VAL A 201 -12.99 -6.74 8.99
CA VAL A 201 -12.85 -5.36 9.48
C VAL A 201 -13.59 -4.41 8.53
N HIS A 202 -14.65 -3.77 9.02
CA HIS A 202 -15.32 -2.70 8.29
C HIS A 202 -14.44 -1.45 8.26
N VAL A 203 -13.98 -1.04 7.06
CA VAL A 203 -13.26 0.23 6.89
C VAL A 203 -14.21 1.29 6.34
N LEU A 204 -14.49 2.30 7.15
CA LEU A 204 -15.23 3.47 6.70
C LEU A 204 -14.34 4.32 5.80
N THR A 205 -14.60 4.28 4.49
CA THR A 205 -13.92 5.17 3.54
C THR A 205 -14.71 6.47 3.38
N TRP A 206 -14.10 7.60 3.74
CA TRP A 206 -14.69 8.93 3.58
C TRP A 206 -14.40 9.48 2.17
N LYS A 207 -15.40 9.98 1.44
CA LYS A 207 -15.17 10.75 0.20
C LYS A 207 -14.90 12.22 0.55
N PRO A 208 -13.77 12.82 0.14
CA PRO A 208 -13.42 14.21 0.49
C PRO A 208 -14.49 15.24 0.09
N GLU A 209 -15.32 14.94 -0.90
CA GLU A 209 -16.37 15.82 -1.44
C GLU A 209 -17.69 15.76 -0.65
N GLN A 210 -17.85 14.80 0.28
CA GLN A 210 -19.04 14.73 1.13
C GLN A 210 -18.87 15.67 2.33
N GLN A 211 -19.47 16.85 2.27
CA GLN A 211 -19.60 17.69 3.46
C GLN A 211 -20.55 17.02 4.46
N PRO A 212 -20.20 16.95 5.75
CA PRO A 212 -21.14 16.53 6.78
C PRO A 212 -22.33 17.49 6.75
N ARG A 213 -23.56 16.96 6.64
CA ARG A 213 -24.75 17.78 6.88
C ARG A 213 -24.72 18.19 8.35
N LEU A 214 -24.28 19.43 8.60
CA LEU A 214 -24.48 20.07 9.88
C LEU A 214 -25.98 20.03 10.17
N LYS A 215 -26.36 19.58 11.37
CA LYS A 215 -27.74 19.75 11.85
C LYS A 215 -28.09 21.24 11.62
N PRO A 216 -29.25 21.58 11.04
CA PRO A 216 -29.76 22.93 11.24
C PRO A 216 -29.82 23.10 12.75
N THR A 217 -29.00 24.01 13.27
CA THR A 217 -29.09 24.42 14.67
C THR A 217 -30.56 24.77 14.88
N ALA A 218 -31.20 24.08 15.82
CA ALA A 218 -32.49 24.54 16.32
C ALA A 218 -32.29 26.02 16.66
N GLY A 219 -33.16 26.87 16.10
CA GLY A 219 -33.06 28.30 16.27
C GLY A 219 -32.87 28.64 17.76
N PRO A 220 -32.09 29.69 18.07
CA PRO A 220 -31.79 30.05 19.45
C PRO A 220 -33.11 30.19 20.22
N THR A 221 -33.29 29.37 21.25
CA THR A 221 -34.30 29.63 22.27
C THR A 221 -33.98 30.98 22.86
N GLU A 222 -34.94 31.91 22.83
CA GLU A 222 -34.81 33.26 23.38
C GLU A 222 -34.29 33.20 24.83
N ALA A 223 -33.02 33.55 24.99
CA ALA A 223 -32.42 33.85 26.27
C ALA A 223 -32.05 35.33 26.27
N THR A 224 -32.58 35.99 27.29
CA THR A 224 -32.47 37.38 27.73
C THR A 224 -31.22 38.13 27.26
N SER A 225 -31.49 39.32 26.74
CA SER A 225 -30.58 40.37 26.29
C SER A 225 -29.38 40.64 27.22
N ALA A 226 -28.17 40.51 26.65
CA ALA A 226 -26.98 41.24 27.08
C ALA A 226 -26.37 41.96 25.85
N GLU A 227 -25.85 43.16 26.09
CA GLU A 227 -25.46 44.19 25.12
C GLU A 227 -24.31 43.77 24.14
N PRO A 228 -24.21 44.43 22.96
CA PRO A 228 -23.38 43.96 21.86
C PRO A 228 -21.93 44.46 21.92
N ALA A 229 -20.98 43.60 21.53
CA ALA A 229 -19.62 43.97 21.13
C ALA A 229 -19.50 44.04 19.59
N GLU A 230 -18.69 44.98 19.13
CA GLU A 230 -18.52 45.44 17.74
C GLU A 230 -18.07 44.37 16.70
N PRO A 231 -18.36 44.57 15.40
CA PRO A 231 -18.07 43.60 14.36
C PRO A 231 -16.65 43.71 13.79
N VAL A 232 -16.00 42.56 13.59
CA VAL A 232 -14.83 42.42 12.71
C VAL A 232 -15.27 41.86 11.35
N SER A 233 -14.70 42.47 10.31
CA SER A 233 -15.08 42.47 8.89
C SER A 233 -15.00 41.12 8.15
N LYS A 234 -15.92 40.98 7.18
CA LYS A 234 -15.92 40.03 6.05
C LYS A 234 -14.88 40.39 5.00
N GLU A 235 -14.30 39.38 4.34
CA GLU A 235 -13.96 39.36 2.89
C GLU A 235 -13.70 37.89 2.45
N VAL A 236 -14.53 37.30 1.58
CA VAL A 236 -14.33 37.10 0.10
C VAL A 236 -13.30 35.96 -0.19
N SER A 237 -13.46 34.97 -1.07
CA SER A 237 -14.34 34.75 -2.23
C SER A 237 -14.44 33.27 -2.59
N GLU A 238 -15.58 32.95 -3.19
CA GLU A 238 -15.84 32.05 -4.32
C GLU A 238 -14.64 31.63 -5.20
N LEU A 239 -14.63 30.36 -5.63
CA LEU A 239 -14.26 29.96 -7.00
C LEU A 239 -14.84 28.57 -7.34
N ASN A 240 -15.90 28.60 -8.14
CA ASN A 240 -16.47 27.47 -8.87
C ASN A 240 -15.52 26.99 -9.97
N LEU A 241 -15.19 25.70 -10.01
CA LEU A 241 -14.82 25.01 -11.26
C LEU A 241 -15.36 23.58 -11.25
N ASN A 242 -16.27 23.32 -12.18
CA ASN A 242 -16.85 22.01 -12.48
C ASN A 242 -16.09 21.42 -13.67
N PRO A 243 -15.67 20.15 -13.64
CA PRO A 243 -15.50 19.40 -14.89
C PRO A 243 -16.31 18.10 -14.87
N THR A 244 -17.25 18.02 -15.81
CA THR A 244 -17.94 16.80 -16.26
C THR A 244 -16.94 15.70 -16.60
N ARG A 245 -17.15 14.50 -16.05
CA ARG A 245 -16.41 13.30 -16.44
C ARG A 245 -17.37 12.16 -16.76
N HIS A 246 -17.31 11.68 -17.99
CA HIS A 246 -17.86 10.40 -18.43
C HIS A 246 -17.41 9.27 -17.48
N GLN A 247 -18.36 8.51 -16.94
CA GLN A 247 -18.12 7.20 -16.36
C GLN A 247 -18.34 6.13 -17.44
N PRO A 248 -17.46 5.13 -17.57
CA PRO A 248 -17.84 3.86 -18.16
C PRO A 248 -18.57 3.01 -17.11
N ASP A 249 -19.64 2.35 -17.54
CA ASP A 249 -20.44 1.42 -16.74
C ASP A 249 -19.59 0.24 -16.27
N SER A 250 -19.28 0.20 -14.97
CA SER A 250 -18.98 -1.05 -14.28
C SER A 250 -20.21 -1.42 -13.47
N VAL A 251 -20.87 -2.52 -13.82
CA VAL A 251 -21.99 -3.06 -13.07
C VAL A 251 -21.44 -3.48 -11.70
N VAL A 252 -21.78 -2.69 -10.67
CA VAL A 252 -21.41 -2.90 -9.27
C VAL A 252 -22.47 -3.78 -8.63
N SER A 253 -22.06 -4.85 -7.96
CA SER A 253 -22.91 -5.57 -7.01
C SER A 253 -23.11 -4.68 -5.77
N GLU A 254 -24.20 -3.93 -5.75
CA GLU A 254 -24.61 -3.12 -4.61
C GLU A 254 -25.09 -4.04 -3.48
N VAL A 255 -24.34 -4.10 -2.38
CA VAL A 255 -24.89 -4.60 -1.12
C VAL A 255 -25.38 -3.39 -0.34
N GLU A 256 -26.69 -3.18 -0.30
CA GLU A 256 -27.31 -2.28 0.68
C GLU A 256 -27.00 -2.85 2.07
N GLY A 257 -25.95 -2.34 2.70
CA GLY A 257 -25.69 -2.62 4.11
C GLY A 257 -26.84 -2.06 4.94
N SER A 258 -27.51 -2.92 5.72
CA SER A 258 -28.42 -2.48 6.76
C SER A 258 -27.68 -1.51 7.71
N PRO A 259 -28.28 -0.37 8.07
CA PRO A 259 -27.64 0.57 8.98
C PRO A 259 -27.44 -0.08 10.35
N MET A 260 -26.19 -0.39 10.69
CA MET A 260 -25.83 -0.67 12.07
C MET A 260 -25.77 0.64 12.84
N GLY A 261 -26.78 0.87 13.69
CA GLY A 261 -26.86 1.99 14.62
C GLY A 261 -28.29 2.47 14.86
N PRO A 262 -28.58 3.07 16.03
CA PRO A 262 -29.90 3.58 16.36
C PRO A 262 -30.37 4.54 15.25
N VAL A 263 -31.62 4.33 14.82
CA VAL A 263 -32.28 4.98 13.69
C VAL A 263 -32.19 6.51 13.84
N GLY A 264 -31.20 7.12 13.19
CA GLY A 264 -30.92 8.54 13.37
C GLY A 264 -29.92 9.06 12.33
N ARG A 265 -30.42 9.34 11.11
CA ARG A 265 -29.81 10.20 10.07
C ARG A 265 -28.28 10.39 10.11
N SER A 266 -27.52 9.30 10.16
CA SER A 266 -26.07 9.35 9.96
C SER A 266 -25.78 9.73 8.50
N PRO A 267 -24.72 10.51 8.21
CA PRO A 267 -24.29 10.77 6.83
C PRO A 267 -24.15 9.43 6.11
N ARG A 268 -24.60 9.33 4.85
CA ARG A 268 -24.40 8.15 4.00
C ARG A 268 -22.91 8.04 3.65
N VAL A 269 -22.10 7.60 4.61
CA VAL A 269 -20.74 7.13 4.38
C VAL A 269 -20.88 5.80 3.66
N ARG A 270 -20.36 5.70 2.44
CA ARG A 270 -20.27 4.41 1.76
C ARG A 270 -19.11 3.65 2.40
N GLY A 271 -19.42 2.80 3.37
CA GLY A 271 -18.46 1.85 3.92
C GLY A 271 -18.03 0.85 2.84
N ARG A 272 -16.75 0.49 2.84
CA ARG A 272 -16.26 -0.67 2.10
C ARG A 272 -15.76 -1.67 3.12
N GLU A 273 -16.24 -2.89 3.03
CA GLU A 273 -15.73 -3.97 3.87
C GLU A 273 -14.34 -4.38 3.37
N VAL A 274 -13.38 -4.50 4.29
CA VAL A 274 -12.09 -5.11 4.00
C VAL A 274 -12.13 -6.50 4.59
N CYS A 275 -12.09 -7.52 3.74
CA CYS A 275 -11.88 -8.88 4.21
C CYS A 275 -10.39 -9.04 4.53
N MET A 276 -10.07 -9.42 5.76
CA MET A 276 -8.71 -9.74 6.18
C MET A 276 -8.61 -11.17 6.67
N GLY A 277 -7.47 -11.79 6.41
CA GLY A 277 -7.12 -13.09 6.96
C GLY A 277 -5.64 -13.15 7.26
N MET A 278 -5.29 -13.98 8.22
CA MET A 278 -3.92 -14.24 8.64
C MET A 278 -3.63 -15.73 8.53
N ILE A 279 -2.45 -16.06 8.00
CA ILE A 279 -2.04 -17.44 7.74
C ILE A 279 -0.67 -17.66 8.33
N TYR A 280 -0.51 -18.70 9.15
CA TYR A 280 0.76 -19.06 9.77
C TYR A 280 0.87 -20.56 10.01
N LEU A 281 2.09 -21.02 10.29
CA LEU A 281 2.36 -22.41 10.69
C LEU A 281 2.52 -22.48 12.21
N GLN A 282 2.21 -23.63 12.81
CA GLN A 282 2.39 -23.82 14.25
C GLN A 282 3.82 -23.47 14.71
N GLU A 283 4.84 -23.85 13.95
CA GLU A 283 6.24 -23.54 14.26
C GLU A 283 6.59 -22.04 14.19
N ASP A 284 5.73 -21.22 13.57
CA ASP A 284 5.88 -19.76 13.59
C ASP A 284 5.32 -19.16 14.89
N ALA A 285 4.58 -19.93 15.69
CA ALA A 285 4.05 -19.48 16.97
C ALA A 285 5.04 -19.77 18.10
N VAL A 286 5.43 -18.73 18.83
CA VAL A 286 6.33 -18.82 19.98
C VAL A 286 5.67 -18.27 21.22
N GLU A 287 5.98 -18.81 22.38
CA GLU A 287 5.56 -18.25 23.67
C GLU A 287 6.59 -17.19 24.11
N GLU A 288 6.17 -15.92 24.22
CA GLU A 288 7.01 -14.83 24.73
C GLU A 288 7.08 -14.84 26.27
N SER A 289 5.96 -15.21 26.90
CA SER A 289 5.81 -15.33 28.36
C SER A 289 4.61 -16.22 28.69
N PRO A 290 4.46 -16.75 29.92
CA PRO A 290 3.34 -17.59 30.30
C PRO A 290 1.99 -17.02 29.87
N GLY A 291 1.32 -17.69 28.93
CA GLY A 291 0.00 -17.29 28.40
C GLY A 291 0.02 -16.17 27.35
N ARG A 292 1.19 -15.78 26.85
CA ARG A 292 1.34 -14.78 25.77
C ARG A 292 2.22 -15.35 24.66
N GLY A 293 1.64 -15.47 23.47
CA GLY A 293 2.35 -15.87 22.26
C GLY A 293 2.68 -14.71 21.32
N ALA A 294 3.60 -14.97 20.39
CA ALA A 294 3.88 -14.14 19.22
C ALA A 294 3.96 -15.01 17.97
N LEU A 295 3.69 -14.40 16.81
CA LEU A 295 3.84 -15.02 15.51
C LEU A 295 5.05 -14.43 14.81
N LEU A 296 6.01 -15.27 14.45
CA LEU A 296 7.28 -14.85 13.85
C LEU A 296 7.17 -14.52 12.36
N ASP A 297 6.34 -15.26 11.61
CA ASP A 297 6.15 -15.06 10.17
C ASP A 297 4.67 -15.19 9.76
N PRO A 298 3.77 -14.31 10.24
CA PRO A 298 2.38 -14.31 9.80
C PRO A 298 2.27 -13.77 8.37
N ARG A 299 1.44 -14.43 7.55
CA ARG A 299 1.07 -13.98 6.20
C ARG A 299 -0.31 -13.35 6.24
N TYR A 300 -0.40 -12.04 6.03
CA TYR A 300 -1.67 -11.35 5.92
C TYR A 300 -2.19 -11.35 4.48
N VAL A 301 -3.48 -11.58 4.34
CA VAL A 301 -4.24 -11.47 3.10
C VAL A 301 -5.33 -10.45 3.35
N ALA A 302 -5.36 -9.37 2.55
CA ALA A 302 -6.42 -8.38 2.62
C ALA A 302 -6.98 -8.12 1.22
N THR A 303 -8.28 -7.84 1.15
CA THR A 303 -8.91 -7.41 -0.10
C THR A 303 -10.03 -6.42 0.15
N LEU A 304 -10.07 -5.38 -0.69
CA LEU A 304 -11.20 -4.45 -0.84
C LEU A 304 -12.16 -4.89 -1.97
N ASN A 305 -11.80 -5.94 -2.71
CA ASN A 305 -12.60 -6.49 -3.80
C ASN A 305 -13.70 -7.41 -3.27
N GLU A 306 -14.57 -7.86 -4.16
CA GLU A 306 -15.62 -8.83 -3.88
C GLU A 306 -15.09 -10.06 -3.12
N ARG A 307 -15.92 -10.55 -2.20
CA ARG A 307 -15.58 -11.57 -1.20
C ARG A 307 -15.10 -12.89 -1.84
N GLU A 308 -15.53 -13.23 -3.05
CA GLU A 308 -15.06 -14.41 -3.80
C GLU A 308 -13.56 -14.40 -4.07
N HIS A 309 -12.99 -13.22 -4.34
CA HIS A 309 -11.55 -13.08 -4.55
C HIS A 309 -10.74 -13.31 -3.28
N PHE A 310 -11.34 -13.09 -2.10
CA PHE A 310 -10.68 -13.29 -0.82
C PHE A 310 -10.30 -14.76 -0.60
N GLY A 311 -11.24 -15.69 -0.83
CA GLY A 311 -11.00 -17.12 -0.67
C GLY A 311 -9.85 -17.63 -1.54
N THR A 312 -9.80 -17.19 -2.80
CA THR A 312 -8.71 -17.55 -3.73
C THR A 312 -7.35 -17.02 -3.26
N LYS A 313 -7.28 -15.74 -2.86
CA LYS A 313 -6.04 -15.14 -2.32
C LYS A 313 -5.58 -15.86 -1.05
N LYS A 314 -6.53 -16.20 -0.16
CA LYS A 314 -6.27 -16.92 1.08
C LYS A 314 -5.73 -18.33 0.82
N HIS A 315 -6.38 -19.11 -0.05
CA HIS A 315 -5.91 -20.45 -0.40
C HIS A 315 -4.48 -20.44 -0.98
N ALA A 316 -4.20 -19.48 -1.88
CA ALA A 316 -2.86 -19.30 -2.45
C ALA A 316 -1.79 -18.94 -1.41
N ALA A 317 -2.13 -18.04 -0.48
CA ALA A 317 -1.23 -17.68 0.60
C ALA A 317 -1.00 -18.86 1.57
N ALA A 318 -2.04 -19.64 1.88
CA ALA A 318 -1.95 -20.83 2.73
C ALA A 318 -1.05 -21.89 2.09
N ALA A 319 -1.21 -22.12 0.80
CA ALA A 319 -0.37 -23.01 0.05
C ALA A 319 1.10 -22.60 0.01
N THR A 320 1.35 -21.32 -0.28
CA THR A 320 2.71 -20.76 -0.35
C THR A 320 3.40 -20.84 1.00
N LYS A 321 2.63 -20.67 2.09
CA LYS A 321 3.09 -20.81 3.47
C LYS A 321 3.29 -22.27 3.90
N GLY A 322 2.83 -23.24 3.11
CA GLY A 322 2.96 -24.67 3.41
C GLY A 322 1.86 -25.24 4.31
N VAL A 323 0.78 -24.50 4.56
CA VAL A 323 -0.38 -24.97 5.36
C VAL A 323 -0.98 -26.25 4.79
N LEU A 324 -1.07 -26.34 3.46
CA LEU A 324 -1.68 -27.48 2.76
C LEU A 324 -0.82 -28.77 2.81
N ARG A 325 0.39 -28.70 3.40
CA ARG A 325 1.27 -29.87 3.60
C ARG A 325 1.17 -30.45 5.01
N ARG A 326 0.35 -29.83 5.87
CA ARG A 326 0.23 -30.17 7.30
C ARG A 326 -0.79 -31.26 7.56
N THR A 327 -0.72 -31.86 8.75
CA THR A 327 -1.67 -32.91 9.16
C THR A 327 -3.04 -32.38 9.50
N ALA A 328 -3.17 -31.07 9.76
CA ALA A 328 -4.42 -30.38 9.99
C ALA A 328 -4.35 -28.91 9.53
N VAL A 329 -5.50 -28.39 9.09
CA VAL A 329 -5.71 -26.95 8.90
C VAL A 329 -6.65 -26.49 10.01
N VAL A 330 -6.18 -25.60 10.88
CA VAL A 330 -7.03 -24.95 11.89
C VAL A 330 -7.57 -23.67 11.28
N SER A 331 -8.88 -23.47 11.32
CA SER A 331 -9.49 -22.24 10.82
C SER A 331 -10.22 -21.52 11.94
N VAL A 332 -9.82 -20.29 12.23
CA VAL A 332 -10.45 -19.43 13.23
C VAL A 332 -11.29 -18.39 12.50
N THR A 333 -12.58 -18.29 12.85
CA THR A 333 -13.50 -17.34 12.19
C THR A 333 -14.47 -16.73 13.20
N ASP A 334 -15.07 -15.60 12.81
CA ASP A 334 -16.22 -14.99 13.48
C ASP A 334 -17.51 -15.83 13.42
N GLY A 335 -17.45 -17.05 12.88
CA GLY A 335 -18.57 -17.98 12.74
C GLY A 335 -19.67 -17.56 11.76
N SER A 336 -19.47 -16.51 10.96
CA SER A 336 -20.36 -16.22 9.85
C SER A 336 -20.47 -17.43 8.91
N SER A 337 -21.70 -17.79 8.54
CA SER A 337 -21.97 -18.98 7.72
C SER A 337 -21.22 -18.94 6.38
N TYR A 338 -21.02 -17.75 5.84
CA TYR A 338 -20.22 -17.50 4.65
C TYR A 338 -18.74 -17.87 4.83
N LEU A 339 -18.06 -17.41 5.91
CA LEU A 339 -16.65 -17.73 6.12
C LEU A 339 -16.46 -19.22 6.39
N ILE A 340 -17.40 -19.85 7.10
CA ILE A 340 -17.41 -21.31 7.30
C ILE A 340 -17.47 -22.02 5.94
N GLN A 341 -18.38 -21.62 5.05
CA GLN A 341 -18.51 -22.21 3.71
C GLN A 341 -17.26 -21.97 2.86
N GLN A 342 -16.74 -20.74 2.87
CA GLN A 342 -15.53 -20.39 2.13
C GLN A 342 -14.31 -21.17 2.63
N ASN A 343 -14.20 -21.47 3.93
CA ASN A 343 -13.13 -22.32 4.46
C ASN A 343 -13.26 -23.77 4.00
N LYS A 344 -14.48 -24.33 4.00
CA LYS A 344 -14.74 -25.66 3.45
C LYS A 344 -14.35 -25.76 1.98
N GLU A 345 -14.65 -24.74 1.19
CA GLU A 345 -14.29 -24.69 -0.23
C GLU A 345 -12.78 -24.51 -0.44
N CYS A 346 -12.14 -23.62 0.32
CA CYS A 346 -10.70 -23.36 0.20
C CYS A 346 -9.86 -24.57 0.63
N PHE A 347 -10.29 -25.30 1.65
CA PHE A 347 -9.52 -26.40 2.25
C PHE A 347 -10.17 -27.76 2.00
N TRP A 348 -10.90 -27.88 0.90
CA TRP A 348 -11.57 -29.13 0.52
C TRP A 348 -10.55 -30.29 0.41
N GLY A 349 -10.83 -31.39 1.11
CA GLY A 349 -9.96 -32.56 1.17
C GLY A 349 -8.83 -32.49 2.21
N GLU A 350 -8.69 -31.37 2.92
CA GLU A 350 -7.80 -31.26 4.07
C GLU A 350 -8.57 -31.52 5.38
N PRO A 351 -7.92 -32.12 6.39
CA PRO A 351 -8.48 -32.26 7.74
C PRO A 351 -8.59 -30.87 8.39
N LEU A 352 -9.76 -30.25 8.20
CA LEU A 352 -10.10 -28.92 8.68
C LEU A 352 -10.66 -28.98 10.11
N VAL A 353 -10.07 -28.21 11.01
CA VAL A 353 -10.52 -28.00 12.40
C VAL A 353 -11.09 -26.58 12.51
N PRO A 354 -12.42 -26.39 12.41
CA PRO A 354 -13.03 -25.08 12.56
C PRO A 354 -13.10 -24.68 14.04
N ILE A 355 -12.66 -23.46 14.33
CA ILE A 355 -12.78 -22.78 15.62
C ILE A 355 -13.61 -21.51 15.38
N ILE A 356 -14.64 -21.32 16.19
CA ILE A 356 -15.53 -20.16 16.14
C ILE A 356 -15.22 -19.28 17.36
N ASP A 357 -15.20 -17.97 17.16
CA ASP A 357 -15.11 -16.99 18.24
C ASP A 357 -16.24 -17.21 19.28
N ILE A 358 -15.88 -17.12 20.56
CA ILE A 358 -16.81 -17.25 21.68
C ILE A 358 -17.99 -16.27 21.59
N GLN A 359 -17.81 -15.07 21.04
CA GLN A 359 -18.94 -14.13 20.87
C GLN A 359 -19.98 -14.68 19.90
N GLN A 360 -19.54 -15.30 18.80
CA GLN A 360 -20.45 -15.91 17.86
C GLN A 360 -21.04 -17.22 18.40
N VAL A 361 -20.27 -17.99 19.15
CA VAL A 361 -20.81 -19.15 19.88
C VAL A 361 -21.97 -18.70 20.79
N ARG A 362 -21.78 -17.63 21.57
CA ARG A 362 -22.83 -17.03 22.40
C ARG A 362 -24.05 -16.62 21.60
N GLN A 363 -23.85 -15.97 20.45
CA GLN A 363 -24.94 -15.58 19.56
C GLN A 363 -25.73 -16.79 19.05
N HIS A 364 -25.05 -17.87 18.65
CA HIS A 364 -25.73 -19.09 18.18
C HIS A 364 -26.45 -19.83 19.31
N VAL A 365 -25.87 -19.88 20.52
CA VAL A 365 -26.55 -20.44 21.69
C VAL A 365 -27.79 -19.61 22.03
N TRP A 366 -27.68 -18.29 21.96
CA TRP A 366 -28.80 -17.35 22.16
C TRP A 366 -29.92 -17.57 21.13
N GLU A 367 -29.58 -17.65 19.84
CA GLU A 367 -30.53 -17.91 18.75
C GLU A 367 -31.22 -19.27 18.90
N ALA A 368 -30.45 -20.33 19.17
CA ALA A 368 -30.99 -21.67 19.38
C ALA A 368 -31.91 -21.72 20.60
N GLY A 369 -31.50 -21.12 21.72
CA GLY A 369 -32.30 -21.10 22.92
C GLY A 369 -33.57 -20.26 22.79
N HIS A 370 -33.55 -19.17 22.02
CA HIS A 370 -34.76 -18.42 21.66
C HIS A 370 -35.74 -19.24 20.81
N ALA A 371 -35.24 -20.08 19.91
CA ALA A 371 -36.09 -20.95 19.11
C ALA A 371 -36.74 -22.07 19.94
N LEU A 372 -36.08 -22.49 21.03
CA LEU A 372 -36.52 -23.58 21.90
C LEU A 372 -37.33 -23.12 23.12
N HIS A 373 -37.10 -21.89 23.60
CA HIS A 373 -37.68 -21.36 24.83
C HIS A 373 -38.26 -19.95 24.62
N SER A 374 -39.48 -19.75 25.11
CA SER A 374 -40.15 -18.45 25.12
C SER A 374 -39.72 -17.53 26.27
N ASP A 375 -39.11 -18.07 27.33
CA ASP A 375 -38.61 -17.32 28.47
C ASP A 375 -37.14 -16.90 28.28
N THR A 376 -36.93 -15.59 28.13
CA THR A 376 -35.62 -14.98 27.94
C THR A 376 -34.75 -14.97 29.19
N THR A 377 -35.33 -15.11 30.38
CA THR A 377 -34.59 -15.08 31.65
C THR A 377 -33.82 -16.37 31.88
N ALA A 378 -34.45 -17.51 31.56
CA ALA A 378 -33.79 -18.82 31.58
C ALA A 378 -32.66 -18.90 30.53
N LEU A 379 -32.85 -18.26 29.37
CA LEU A 379 -31.87 -18.23 28.29
C LEU A 379 -30.58 -17.49 28.65
N GLN A 380 -30.66 -16.40 29.42
CA GLN A 380 -29.48 -15.67 29.89
C GLN A 380 -28.54 -16.51 30.76
N GLN A 381 -29.03 -17.56 31.42
CA GLN A 381 -28.19 -18.46 32.22
C GLN A 381 -27.37 -19.43 31.35
N TRP A 382 -27.69 -19.56 30.07
CA TRP A 382 -27.04 -20.50 29.15
C TRP A 382 -25.91 -19.85 28.32
N VAL A 383 -25.87 -18.52 28.25
CA VAL A 383 -24.98 -17.70 27.38
C VAL A 383 -23.98 -16.92 28.20
#